data_AF-A0A6M0H176-F1
#
_entry.id   AF-A0A6M0H176-F1
#
_cell.length_a   1.000
_cell.length_b   1.000
_cell.length_c   1.000
_cell.angle_alpha   90.00
_cell.angle_beta   90.00
_cell.angle_gamma   90.00
#
_symmetry.space_group_name_H-M   'P 1'
#
loop_
_entity.id
_entity.type
_entity.pdbx_description
1 polymer ?
#
loop_
_entity_poly.entity_id
_entity_poly.type
_entity_poly.pdbx_seq_one_letter_code
_entity_poly.pdbx_strand_id
1 'polypeptide(L)' 'MINEIPTMIYDNLGNQLKVVRSNKIFFKNENKYGYVFHVEKAEKVSTVSEFELELKNGKYMLKRDIFIEVISV' A
#
# COMPACT_ATOMS: atom_id res chain seq x y z
N MET A 1 11.44 -5.60 -6.24
CA MET A 1 11.41 -5.09 -4.86
C MET A 1 11.43 -3.58 -4.93
N ILE A 2 10.74 -2.89 -4.03
CA ILE A 2 10.80 -1.43 -3.99
C ILE A 2 12.22 -1.00 -3.61
N ASN A 3 12.85 -0.19 -4.47
CA ASN A 3 14.21 0.32 -4.25
C ASN A 3 14.23 1.51 -3.27
N GLU A 4 13.18 2.33 -3.29
CA GLU A 4 13.01 3.51 -2.43
C GLU A 4 11.60 3.52 -1.85
N ILE A 5 11.50 3.64 -0.52
CA ILE A 5 10.23 3.63 0.21
C ILE A 5 9.40 4.84 -0.24
N PRO A 6 8.26 4.64 -0.93
CA PRO A 6 7.46 5.76 -1.39
C PRO A 6 6.86 6.50 -0.19
N THR A 7 6.84 7.82 -0.26
CA THR A 7 6.09 8.67 0.67
C THR A 7 4.59 8.70 0.34
N MET A 8 4.24 8.35 -0.90
CA MET A 8 2.89 8.36 -1.42
C MET A 8 2.66 7.18 -2.36
N ILE A 9 1.54 6.49 -2.17
CA ILE A 9 1.02 5.49 -3.10
C ILE A 9 -0.39 5.92 -3.52
N TYR A 10 -0.99 5.18 -4.45
CA TYR A 10 -2.29 5.52 -5.02
C TYR A 10 -3.22 4.31 -4.94
N ASP A 11 -4.50 4.53 -4.68
CA ASP A 11 -5.50 3.48 -4.88
C ASP A 11 -5.80 3.25 -6.37
N ASN A 12 -6.62 2.25 -6.67
CA ASN A 12 -7.04 1.90 -8.03
C ASN A 12 -7.89 3.00 -8.70
N LEU A 13 -8.50 3.89 -7.92
CA LEU A 13 -9.23 5.07 -8.39
C LEU A 13 -8.32 6.29 -8.60
N GLY A 14 -7.04 6.18 -8.24
CA GLY A 14 -6.05 7.25 -8.36
C GLY A 14 -6.03 8.23 -7.17
N ASN A 15 -6.74 7.95 -6.09
CA ASN A 15 -6.65 8.74 -4.87
C ASN A 15 -5.31 8.53 -4.18
N GLN A 16 -4.79 9.60 -3.60
CA GLN A 16 -3.52 9.57 -2.88
C GLN A 16 -3.68 8.91 -1.51
N LEU A 17 -2.71 8.07 -1.18
CA LEU A 17 -2.55 7.43 0.12
C LEU A 17 -1.16 7.80 0.65
N LYS A 18 -1.13 8.49 1.79
CA LYS A 18 0.13 8.90 2.41
C LYS A 18 0.74 7.72 3.15
N VAL A 19 2.01 7.40 2.88
CA VAL A 19 2.76 6.40 3.65
C VAL A 19 3.27 7.07 4.93
N VAL A 20 2.73 6.66 6.07
CA VAL A 20 3.10 7.21 7.38
C VAL A 20 4.22 6.41 8.04
N ARG A 21 4.33 5.12 7.71
CA ARG A 21 5.37 4.23 8.23
C ARG A 21 5.60 3.08 7.27
N SER A 22 6.82 2.56 7.25
CA SER A 22 7.18 1.34 6.56
C SER A 22 7.94 0.41 7.49
N ASN A 23 7.69 -0.89 7.39
CA ASN A 23 8.45 -1.91 8.10
C ASN A 23 8.88 -3.00 7.12
N LYS A 24 10.16 -3.40 7.20
CA LYS A 24 10.66 -4.55 6.44
C LYS A 24 10.29 -5.83 7.18
N ILE A 25 9.62 -6.76 6.53
CA ILE A 25 9.23 -8.06 7.11
C ILE A 25 9.52 -9.20 6.14
N PHE A 26 9.63 -10.41 6.67
CA PHE A 26 9.73 -11.62 5.86
C PHE A 26 8.34 -12.16 5.52
N PHE A 27 7.99 -12.21 4.24
CA PHE A 27 6.71 -12.73 3.78
C PHE A 27 6.83 -14.23 3.52
N LYS A 28 6.30 -15.05 4.43
CA LYS A 28 6.38 -16.52 4.34
C LYS A 28 5.83 -17.07 3.02
N ASN A 29 4.67 -16.57 2.58
CA ASN A 29 4.01 -17.03 1.34
C ASN A 29 4.84 -16.76 0.08
N GLU A 30 5.62 -15.68 0.12
CA GLU A 30 6.43 -15.19 -0.98
C GLU A 30 7.90 -15.62 -0.87
N ASN A 31 8.26 -16.27 0.25
CA ASN A 31 9.61 -16.70 0.63
C ASN A 31 10.69 -15.63 0.43
N LYS A 32 10.37 -14.36 0.69
CA LYS A 32 11.30 -13.22 0.53
C LYS A 32 10.99 -12.10 1.51
N TYR A 33 11.99 -11.24 1.74
CA TYR A 33 11.78 -9.99 2.46
C TYR A 33 11.08 -8.97 1.58
N GLY A 34 10.22 -8.17 2.19
CA GLY A 34 9.58 -7.04 1.56
C GLY A 34 9.17 -5.97 2.55
N TYR A 35 8.45 -4.97 2.08
CA TYR A 35 7.95 -3.88 2.91
C TYR A 35 6.45 -3.96 3.12
N VAL A 36 6.04 -3.59 4.33
CA VAL A 36 4.68 -3.28 4.69
C VAL A 36 4.58 -1.78 4.97
N PHE A 37 3.70 -1.10 4.25
CA PHE A 37 3.41 0.32 4.36
C PHE A 37 2.15 0.53 5.19
N HIS A 38 2.25 1.36 6.21
CA HIS A 38 1.10 1.93 6.90
C HIS A 38 0.70 3.17 6.11
N VAL A 39 -0.55 3.20 5.67
CA VAL A 39 -1.06 4.27 4.82
C VAL A 39 -2.31 4.90 5.40
N GLU A 40 -2.48 6.20 5.18
CA GLU A 40 -3.60 6.98 5.69
C GLU A 40 -4.47 7.50 4.53
N LYS A 41 -5.79 7.35 4.68
CA LYS A 41 -6.82 7.90 3.78
C LYS A 41 -7.98 8.46 4.63
N ALA A 42 -8.23 9.76 4.57
CA ALA A 42 -9.38 10.42 5.20
C ALA A 42 -9.67 9.88 6.62
N GLU A 43 -8.69 9.98 7.52
CA GLU A 43 -8.72 9.53 8.93
C GLU A 43 -8.68 8.02 9.17
N LYS A 44 -8.66 7.17 8.13
CA LYS A 44 -8.47 5.72 8.26
C LYS A 44 -7.01 5.35 7.98
N VAL A 45 -6.42 4.59 8.90
CA VAL A 45 -5.11 3.95 8.71
C VAL A 45 -5.31 2.51 8.27
N SER A 46 -4.62 2.12 7.22
CA SER A 46 -4.60 0.74 6.72
C SER A 46 -3.17 0.30 6.41
N THR A 47 -3.00 -0.96 6.06
CA THR A 47 -1.69 -1.59 5.85
C THR A 47 -1.63 -2.22 4.46
N VAL A 48 -0.55 -1.97 3.73
CA VAL A 48 -0.33 -2.40 2.34
C VAL A 48 1.02 -3.10 2.22
N SER A 49 1.05 -4.29 1.63
CA SER A 49 2.30 -4.96 1.25
C SER A 49 2.87 -4.42 -0.06
N GLU A 50 4.20 -4.40 -0.21
CA GLU A 50 4.85 -4.10 -1.49
C GLU A 50 4.42 -5.03 -2.63
N PHE A 51 3.97 -6.25 -2.32
CA PHE A 51 3.48 -7.20 -3.32
C PHE A 51 2.09 -6.83 -3.86
N GLU A 52 1.35 -6.02 -3.11
CA GLU A 52 0.06 -5.46 -3.50
C GLU A 52 0.21 -4.17 -4.32
N LEU A 53 1.44 -3.70 -4.53
CA LEU A 53 1.73 -2.52 -5.33
C LEU A 53 2.18 -2.90 -6.75
N GLU A 54 1.85 -2.02 -7.68
CA GLU A 54 2.29 -2.04 -9.07
C GLU A 54 2.83 -0.66 -9.46
N LEU A 55 3.96 -0.61 -10.16
CA LEU A 55 4.50 0.65 -10.66
C LEU A 55 3.87 0.96 -12.03
N LYS A 56 3.04 2.01 -12.08
CA LYS A 56 2.41 2.51 -13.31
C LYS A 56 2.73 3.99 -13.48
N ASN A 57 3.33 4.35 -14.62
CA ASN A 57 3.67 5.75 -14.94
C ASN A 57 4.46 6.47 -13.83
N GLY A 58 5.42 5.75 -13.19
CA GLY A 58 6.22 6.28 -12.09
C GLY A 58 5.49 6.39 -10.74
N LYS A 59 4.25 5.90 -10.64
CA LYS A 59 3.43 5.91 -9.42
C LYS A 59 3.20 4.49 -8.92
N TYR A 60 3.32 4.27 -7.62
CA TYR A 60 2.94 3.00 -6.99
C TYR A 60 1.44 2.96 -6.78
N MET A 61 0.74 2.10 -7.52
CA MET A 61 -0.70 1.90 -7.45
C MET A 61 -1.04 0.59 -6.74
N LEU A 62 -2.10 0.59 -5.96
CA LEU A 62 -2.67 -0.63 -5.39
C LEU A 62 -3.26 -1.53 -6.48
N LYS A 63 -2.95 -2.83 -6.40
CA LYS A 63 -3.56 -3.87 -7.25
C LYS A 63 -5.00 -4.21 -6.84
N ARG A 64 -5.38 -3.92 -5.60
CA ARG A 64 -6.70 -4.21 -5.03
C ARG A 64 -7.15 -3.13 -4.06
N ASP A 65 -8.46 -3.01 -3.88
CA ASP A 65 -9.01 -2.18 -2.81
C ASP A 65 -8.76 -2.80 -1.44
N ILE A 66 -8.17 -1.99 -0.56
CA ILE A 66 -7.91 -2.33 0.86
C ILE A 66 -8.72 -1.47 1.82
N PHE A 67 -9.42 -0.45 1.31
CA PHE A 67 -10.36 0.35 2.07
C PHE A 67 -11.77 -0.13 1.73
N ILE A 68 -12.26 -1.10 2.51
CA ILE A 68 -13.66 -1.49 2.43
C ILE A 68 -14.46 -0.36 3.09
N GLU A 69 -15.23 0.39 2.31
CA GLU A 69 -16.29 1.21 2.86
C GLU A 69 -17.32 0.26 3.47
N VAL A 70 -17.36 0.20 4.80
CA VAL A 70 -18.49 -0.43 5.49
C VAL A 70 -19.67 0.50 5.26
N ILE A 71 -20.46 0.23 4.22
CA ILE A 71 -21.77 0.85 4.04
C ILE A 71 -22.57 0.39 5.25
N SER A 72 -22.79 1.29 6.22
CA SER A 72 -23.73 1.03 7.30
C SER A 72 -25.12 1.03 6.65
N VAL A 73 -25.69 -0.16 6.53
CA VAL A 73 -27.07 -0.38 6.07
C VAL A 73 -28.03 -0.08 7.22
#